data_AF-A0A8T5FZT8-F1
#
_entry.id   AF-A0A8T5FZT8-F1
#
_cell.length_a   1.000
_cell.length_b   1.000
_cell.length_c   1.000
_cell.angle_alpha   90.00
_cell.angle_beta   90.00
_cell.angle_gamma   90.00
#
_symmetry.space_group_name_H-M   'P 1'
#
loop_
_entity.id
_entity.type
_entity.pdbx_description
1 polymer ?
#
loop_
_entity_poly.entity_id
_entity_poly.type
_entity_poly.pdbx_seq_one_letter_code
_entity_poly.pdbx_strand_id
1 'polypeptide(L)'
;MDIWFKKIGFHNNPFSIKPAAFHDELISYDLEYVYGKISDGEMIFIDGQYGTGKTTILKNIINRFRGQKKVVYYNFNRHDEFNIVKLVNGANSSINKVIGIFPKNLIVLLDEVEKINQADGNKLLDFYDEGIIKSIIFVNNDYYASKLPKDLEERLNGNIIRTRELSLNDAIKLIRKRIGNIDLLTDSIIKTIFRRANSNPRKFLEYAEDICRFAVDIEDYTVTEFHIEKVLGKEDITTKKKVTKKKVAKKVKPVVVKKNVKPKAKKVAKKKTVTKVEKTEIKKETLNEVKENVVIEKETIEPKVESVSEEKVIEKFETIKNQKSDDKSAESEDEFSFLKDEIEVINLDDVEELSIDKKTKVKPKAKKSENIEETVEEYQVAVYDIFDEE
;
A
#
# COMPACT_ATOMS: atom_id res chain seq x y z
N MET A 1 -5.89 -3.08 37.43
CA MET A 1 -6.05 -1.72 36.88
C MET A 1 -6.78 -1.88 35.56
N ASP A 2 -7.99 -1.33 35.44
CA ASP A 2 -8.78 -1.49 34.21
C ASP A 2 -8.10 -0.75 33.05
N ILE A 3 -8.03 -1.42 31.91
CA ILE A 3 -7.40 -0.88 30.71
C ILE A 3 -8.25 0.29 30.18
N TRP A 4 -7.64 1.47 29.99
CA TRP A 4 -8.35 2.75 29.74
C TRP A 4 -9.38 2.67 28.60
N PHE A 5 -9.05 2.05 27.46
CA PHE A 5 -9.95 1.98 26.32
C PHE A 5 -11.16 1.07 26.56
N LYS A 6 -11.06 0.08 27.46
CA LYS A 6 -12.20 -0.76 27.86
C LYS A 6 -13.20 0.03 28.70
N LYS A 7 -12.73 1.01 29.49
CA LYS A 7 -13.61 1.89 30.29
C LYS A 7 -14.55 2.73 29.43
N ILE A 8 -14.17 3.01 28.18
CA ILE A 8 -14.95 3.78 27.22
C ILE A 8 -15.60 2.89 26.13
N GLY A 9 -15.62 1.57 26.34
CA GLY A 9 -16.39 0.63 25.52
C GLY A 9 -15.66 0.00 24.33
N PHE A 10 -14.35 0.19 24.17
CA PHE A 10 -13.60 -0.48 23.10
C PHE A 10 -13.10 -1.87 23.53
N HIS A 11 -13.17 -2.83 22.61
CA HIS A 11 -12.59 -4.16 22.80
C HIS A 11 -11.06 -4.16 22.66
N ASN A 12 -10.54 -3.37 21.71
CA ASN A 12 -9.13 -3.20 21.40
C ASN A 12 -8.74 -1.72 21.47
N ASN A 13 -7.46 -1.42 21.69
CA ASN A 13 -6.97 -0.03 21.66
C ASN A 13 -7.18 0.59 20.26
N PRO A 14 -8.05 1.61 20.11
CA PRO A 14 -8.32 2.25 18.82
C PRO A 14 -7.09 2.99 18.27
N PHE A 15 -6.09 3.32 19.09
CA PHE A 15 -4.91 4.07 18.65
C PHE A 15 -3.67 3.19 18.49
N SER A 16 -3.83 1.87 18.54
CA SER A 16 -2.69 0.98 18.36
C SER A 16 -1.98 1.24 17.01
N ILE A 17 -0.67 1.40 17.09
CA ILE A 17 0.22 1.45 15.93
C ILE A 17 0.48 0.06 15.35
N LYS A 18 0.10 -1.01 16.08
CA LYS A 18 0.28 -2.38 15.63
C LYS A 18 -0.70 -2.64 14.47
N PRO A 19 -0.22 -2.94 13.26
CA PRO A 19 -1.08 -3.12 12.10
C PRO A 19 -2.12 -4.23 12.24
N ALA A 20 -1.89 -5.20 13.14
CA ALA A 20 -2.77 -6.33 13.39
C ALA A 20 -4.20 -5.93 13.79
N ALA A 21 -4.33 -4.78 14.47
CA ALA A 21 -5.61 -4.33 14.97
C ALA A 21 -6.50 -3.68 13.89
N PHE A 22 -5.93 -3.24 12.76
CA PHE A 22 -6.61 -2.35 11.80
C PHE A 22 -6.18 -2.60 10.33
N HIS A 23 -6.16 -3.86 9.91
CA HIS A 23 -5.59 -4.27 8.62
C HIS A 23 -6.17 -3.55 7.40
N ASP A 24 -7.45 -3.14 7.44
CA ASP A 24 -8.16 -2.56 6.30
C ASP A 24 -8.16 -1.02 6.28
N GLU A 25 -7.32 -0.37 7.09
CA GLU A 25 -7.35 1.09 7.31
C GLU A 25 -6.21 1.87 6.67
N LEU A 26 -5.72 1.38 5.53
CA LEU A 26 -4.78 2.16 4.75
C LEU A 26 -5.52 3.32 4.06
N ILE A 27 -5.18 4.56 4.43
CA ILE A 27 -5.75 5.77 3.82
C ILE A 27 -4.71 6.34 2.85
N SER A 28 -5.17 6.80 1.69
CA SER A 28 -4.40 7.55 0.68
C SER A 28 -3.46 6.77 -0.24
N TYR A 29 -3.46 5.44 -0.20
CA TYR A 29 -2.66 4.62 -1.12
C TYR A 29 -3.54 3.72 -1.99
N ASP A 30 -3.24 3.70 -3.28
CA ASP A 30 -3.87 2.81 -4.25
C ASP A 30 -3.18 1.43 -4.18
N LEU A 31 -3.69 0.56 -3.31
CA LEU A 31 -3.17 -0.79 -3.15
C LEU A 31 -3.44 -1.66 -4.38
N GLU A 32 -4.51 -1.39 -5.14
CA GLU A 32 -4.82 -2.16 -6.35
C GLU A 32 -3.75 -1.95 -7.42
N TYR A 33 -3.23 -0.72 -7.56
CA TYR A 33 -2.05 -0.47 -8.41
C TYR A 33 -0.83 -1.30 -7.96
N VAL A 34 -0.54 -1.33 -6.65
CA VAL A 34 0.57 -2.14 -6.09
C VAL A 34 0.36 -3.62 -6.41
N TYR A 35 -0.85 -4.13 -6.19
CA TYR A 35 -1.19 -5.54 -6.42
C TYR A 35 -1.14 -5.93 -7.89
N GLY A 36 -1.55 -5.05 -8.80
CA GLY A 36 -1.41 -5.23 -10.25
C GLY A 36 0.06 -5.44 -10.62
N LYS A 37 0.92 -4.51 -10.20
CA LYS A 37 2.37 -4.57 -10.45
C LYS A 37 3.01 -5.86 -9.94
N ILE A 38 2.69 -6.29 -8.72
CA ILE A 38 3.18 -7.56 -8.16
C ILE A 38 2.65 -8.76 -8.96
N SER A 39 1.38 -8.70 -9.40
CA SER A 39 0.75 -9.77 -10.18
C SER A 39 1.33 -9.88 -11.60
N ASP A 40 1.80 -8.77 -12.16
CA ASP A 40 2.51 -8.73 -13.45
C ASP A 40 3.98 -9.16 -13.34
N GLY A 41 4.44 -9.41 -12.11
CA GLY A 41 5.83 -9.81 -11.84
C GLY A 41 6.81 -8.64 -11.83
N GLU A 42 6.34 -7.40 -11.76
CA GLU A 42 7.23 -6.25 -11.76
C GLU A 42 7.96 -6.10 -10.42
N MET A 43 9.18 -5.57 -10.46
CA MET A 43 9.87 -5.10 -9.25
C MET A 43 9.32 -3.74 -8.83
N ILE A 44 9.22 -3.51 -7.52
CA ILE A 44 8.67 -2.28 -6.94
C ILE A 44 9.60 -1.78 -5.84
N PHE A 45 9.76 -0.46 -5.74
CA PHE A 45 10.39 0.18 -4.59
C PHE A 45 9.38 1.04 -3.83
N ILE A 46 9.17 0.77 -2.54
CA ILE A 46 8.35 1.59 -1.65
C ILE A 46 9.27 2.55 -0.89
N ASP A 47 9.14 3.83 -1.22
CA ASP A 47 9.99 4.92 -0.72
C ASP A 47 9.23 5.79 0.28
N GLY A 48 9.92 6.34 1.27
CA GLY A 48 9.44 7.45 2.08
C GLY A 48 9.68 7.28 3.57
N GLN A 49 9.38 8.32 4.34
CA GLN A 49 9.96 8.49 5.67
C GLN A 49 9.50 7.45 6.71
N TYR A 50 10.18 7.43 7.86
CA TYR A 50 9.78 6.61 8.99
C TYR A 50 8.36 6.96 9.46
N GLY A 51 7.51 5.94 9.66
CA GLY A 51 6.15 6.13 10.17
C GLY A 51 5.08 6.51 9.13
N THR A 52 5.40 6.59 7.83
CA THR A 52 4.43 6.95 6.76
C THR A 52 3.53 5.80 6.30
N GLY A 53 3.70 4.60 6.86
CA GLY A 53 2.85 3.43 6.56
C GLY A 53 3.46 2.36 5.65
N LYS A 54 4.77 2.41 5.36
CA LYS A 54 5.47 1.40 4.56
C LYS A 54 5.23 -0.05 5.04
N THR A 55 5.43 -0.31 6.32
CA THR A 55 5.17 -1.63 6.93
C THR A 55 3.69 -2.03 6.84
N THR A 56 2.76 -1.07 6.86
CA THR A 56 1.33 -1.34 6.68
C THR A 56 1.03 -1.75 5.24
N ILE A 57 1.69 -1.15 4.24
CA ILE A 57 1.62 -1.58 2.84
C ILE A 57 2.17 -3.02 2.70
N LEU A 58 3.34 -3.30 3.28
CA LEU A 58 3.92 -4.66 3.25
C LEU A 58 2.99 -5.70 3.86
N LYS A 59 2.37 -5.42 5.00
CA LYS A 59 1.40 -6.35 5.61
C LYS A 59 0.17 -6.56 4.76
N ASN A 60 -0.30 -5.53 4.06
CA ASN A 60 -1.39 -5.66 3.09
C ASN A 60 -1.00 -6.54 1.91
N ILE A 61 0.25 -6.45 1.43
CA ILE A 61 0.79 -7.37 0.41
C ILE A 61 0.86 -8.80 0.95
N ILE A 62 1.42 -9.00 2.15
CA ILE A 62 1.48 -10.33 2.78
C ILE A 62 0.08 -10.92 2.92
N ASN A 63 -0.87 -10.17 3.47
CA ASN A 63 -2.25 -10.65 3.67
C ASN A 63 -2.93 -11.02 2.34
N ARG A 64 -2.70 -10.24 1.27
CA ARG A 64 -3.26 -10.49 -0.07
C ARG A 64 -2.69 -11.76 -0.70
N PHE A 65 -1.39 -12.03 -0.55
CA PHE A 65 -0.70 -13.10 -1.28
C PHE A 65 -0.34 -14.34 -0.43
N ARG A 66 -0.48 -14.30 0.91
CA ARG A 66 -0.10 -15.41 1.82
C ARG A 66 -0.86 -16.72 1.57
N GLY A 67 -2.09 -16.65 1.04
CA GLY A 67 -2.93 -17.83 0.78
C GLY A 67 -2.31 -18.83 -0.20
N GLN A 68 -1.29 -18.42 -0.96
CA GLN A 68 -0.59 -19.29 -1.92
C GLN A 68 0.76 -19.82 -1.41
N LYS A 69 1.17 -19.50 -0.17
CA LYS A 69 2.51 -19.81 0.40
C LYS A 69 3.70 -19.30 -0.44
N LYS A 70 3.51 -18.18 -1.16
CA LYS A 70 4.50 -17.62 -2.09
C LYS A 70 5.19 -16.37 -1.59
N VAL A 71 4.94 -15.90 -0.36
CA VAL A 71 5.50 -14.64 0.13
C VAL A 71 6.66 -14.89 1.07
N VAL A 72 7.81 -14.31 0.77
CA VAL A 72 9.00 -14.28 1.62
C VAL A 72 9.20 -12.86 2.10
N TYR A 73 9.35 -12.67 3.42
CA TYR A 73 9.67 -11.37 4.00
C TYR A 73 11.01 -11.42 4.71
N TYR A 74 11.84 -10.43 4.45
CA TYR A 74 13.11 -10.22 5.13
C TYR A 74 13.28 -8.76 5.51
N ASN A 75 13.77 -8.50 6.71
CA ASN A 75 14.10 -7.16 7.18
C ASN A 75 15.62 -7.10 7.46
N PHE A 76 16.30 -6.11 6.86
CA PHE A 76 17.75 -5.94 6.92
C PHE A 76 18.29 -5.40 8.26
N ASN A 77 17.43 -4.90 9.15
CA ASN A 77 17.81 -4.54 10.51
C ASN A 77 17.91 -5.77 11.45
N ARG A 78 17.64 -6.98 10.97
CA ARG A 78 17.92 -8.22 11.72
C ARG A 78 19.43 -8.45 11.82
N HIS A 79 19.86 -9.13 12.89
CA HIS A 79 21.28 -9.45 13.12
C HIS A 79 21.84 -10.53 12.20
N ASP A 80 20.97 -11.26 11.49
CA ASP A 80 21.38 -12.33 10.57
C ASP A 80 21.92 -11.78 9.25
N GLU A 81 22.86 -12.50 8.66
CA GLU A 81 23.35 -12.20 7.31
C GLU A 81 22.28 -12.54 6.27
N PHE A 82 22.02 -11.61 5.35
CA PHE A 82 21.08 -11.82 4.26
C PHE A 82 21.57 -12.96 3.36
N ASN A 83 20.69 -13.95 3.15
CA ASN A 83 21.00 -15.08 2.28
C ASN A 83 19.74 -15.50 1.51
N ILE A 84 19.63 -15.00 0.28
CA ILE A 84 18.47 -15.26 -0.58
C ILE A 84 18.26 -16.75 -0.86
N VAL A 85 19.34 -17.54 -0.98
CA VAL A 85 19.25 -19.00 -1.21
C VAL A 85 18.54 -19.67 -0.03
N LYS A 86 18.91 -19.31 1.21
CA LYS A 86 18.23 -19.81 2.42
C LYS A 86 16.76 -19.40 2.46
N LEU A 87 16.44 -18.16 2.08
CA LEU A 87 15.07 -17.66 2.08
C LEU A 87 14.18 -18.38 1.06
N VAL A 88 14.66 -18.55 -0.18
CA VAL A 88 13.97 -19.28 -1.25
C VAL A 88 13.77 -20.75 -0.86
N ASN A 89 14.81 -21.39 -0.31
CA ASN A 89 14.71 -22.77 0.20
C ASN A 89 13.78 -22.90 1.41
N GLY A 90 13.72 -21.88 2.27
CA GLY A 90 12.85 -21.83 3.43
C GLY A 90 11.37 -21.81 3.03
N ALA A 91 11.03 -21.18 1.91
CA ALA A 91 9.68 -21.10 1.38
C ALA A 91 9.15 -22.43 0.82
N ASN A 92 10.02 -23.43 0.58
CA ASN A 92 9.59 -24.74 0.12
C ASN A 92 8.88 -25.53 1.22
N SER A 93 7.81 -26.23 0.83
CA SER A 93 7.21 -27.28 1.66
C SER A 93 8.25 -28.37 1.94
N SER A 94 8.20 -28.99 3.12
CA SER A 94 9.22 -29.97 3.58
C SER A 94 9.49 -31.08 2.57
N ILE A 95 8.50 -31.48 1.77
CA ILE A 95 8.61 -32.47 0.70
C ILE A 95 9.50 -31.97 -0.45
N ASN A 96 9.31 -30.72 -0.91
CA ASN A 96 10.08 -30.16 -2.02
C ASN A 96 11.56 -29.98 -1.68
N LYS A 97 11.88 -29.79 -0.39
CA LYS A 97 13.27 -29.69 0.08
C LYS A 97 14.08 -30.96 -0.19
N VAL A 98 13.44 -32.13 -0.12
CA VAL A 98 14.11 -33.43 -0.36
C VAL A 98 14.39 -33.65 -1.84
N ILE A 99 13.50 -33.18 -2.71
CA ILE A 99 13.58 -33.39 -4.16
C ILE A 99 14.43 -32.29 -4.84
N GLY A 100 14.82 -31.24 -4.10
CA GLY A 100 15.62 -30.13 -4.62
C GLY A 100 14.87 -29.23 -5.61
N ILE A 101 13.55 -29.30 -5.65
CA ILE A 101 12.72 -28.49 -6.55
C ILE A 101 12.46 -27.13 -5.88
N PHE A 102 12.87 -26.04 -6.53
CA PHE A 102 12.60 -24.68 -6.05
C PHE A 102 11.11 -24.31 -6.21
N PRO A 103 10.56 -23.50 -5.28
CA PRO A 103 9.21 -23.00 -5.42
C PRO A 103 9.19 -21.96 -6.56
N LYS A 104 8.16 -21.97 -7.40
CA LYS A 104 8.00 -20.98 -8.48
C LYS A 104 7.09 -19.85 -8.05
N ASN A 105 7.32 -18.69 -8.64
CA ASN A 105 6.53 -17.48 -8.46
C ASN A 105 6.52 -16.91 -7.04
N LEU A 106 7.68 -16.90 -6.37
CA LEU A 106 7.81 -16.24 -5.07
C LEU A 106 7.67 -14.71 -5.18
N ILE A 107 7.11 -14.10 -4.16
CA ILE A 107 7.06 -12.65 -3.95
C ILE A 107 8.00 -12.37 -2.77
N VAL A 108 9.07 -11.63 -3.03
CA VAL A 108 10.08 -11.33 -2.01
C VAL A 108 9.93 -9.88 -1.55
N LEU A 109 9.76 -9.69 -0.24
CA LEU A 109 9.62 -8.39 0.41
C LEU A 109 10.89 -8.11 1.22
N LEU A 110 11.61 -7.06 0.86
CA LEU A 110 12.89 -6.66 1.47
C LEU A 110 12.74 -5.31 2.16
N ASP A 111 12.59 -5.32 3.49
CA ASP A 111 12.44 -4.12 4.31
C ASP A 111 13.81 -3.58 4.79
N GLU A 112 13.92 -2.25 4.83
CA GLU A 112 15.11 -1.51 5.26
C GLU A 112 16.39 -1.82 4.45
N VAL A 113 16.24 -1.91 3.12
CA VAL A 113 17.31 -2.32 2.17
C VAL A 113 18.40 -1.25 1.94
N GLU A 114 19.08 -0.81 3.00
CA GLU A 114 20.17 0.18 2.92
C GLU A 114 21.52 -0.42 2.50
N LYS A 115 21.71 -1.73 2.71
CA LYS A 115 23.03 -2.39 2.66
C LYS A 115 23.07 -3.63 1.78
N ILE A 116 22.22 -3.73 0.77
CA ILE A 116 22.32 -4.85 -0.16
C ILE A 116 23.62 -4.73 -0.96
N ASN A 117 24.47 -5.74 -0.89
CA ASN A 117 25.71 -5.77 -1.66
C ASN A 117 25.44 -6.25 -3.10
N GLN A 118 26.42 -6.05 -3.98
CA GLN A 118 26.28 -6.40 -5.40
C GLN A 118 26.10 -7.92 -5.62
N ALA A 119 26.79 -8.76 -4.84
CA ALA A 119 26.70 -10.21 -4.99
C ALA A 119 25.28 -10.73 -4.66
N ASP A 120 24.66 -10.19 -3.61
CA ASP A 120 23.31 -10.54 -3.19
C ASP A 120 22.24 -9.99 -4.14
N GLY A 121 22.46 -8.77 -4.67
CA GLY A 121 21.61 -8.20 -5.71
C GLY A 121 21.63 -9.02 -7.00
N ASN A 122 22.80 -9.49 -7.42
CA ASN A 122 22.94 -10.36 -8.59
C ASN A 122 22.23 -11.70 -8.38
N LYS A 123 22.40 -12.34 -7.22
CA LYS A 123 21.67 -13.58 -6.91
C LYS A 123 20.15 -13.40 -6.89
N LEU A 124 19.65 -12.27 -6.39
CA LEU A 124 18.23 -11.94 -6.46
C LEU A 124 17.74 -11.85 -7.91
N LEU A 125 18.54 -11.24 -8.79
CA LEU A 125 18.26 -11.15 -10.22
C LEU A 125 18.29 -12.53 -10.88
N ASP A 126 19.27 -13.38 -10.57
CA ASP A 126 19.34 -14.74 -11.10
C ASP A 126 18.04 -15.51 -10.79
N PHE A 127 17.61 -15.51 -9.53
CA PHE A 127 16.35 -16.16 -9.13
C PHE A 127 15.10 -15.54 -9.78
N TYR A 128 15.14 -14.24 -10.06
CA TYR A 128 14.05 -13.55 -10.75
C TYR A 128 13.99 -13.93 -12.24
N ASP A 129 15.12 -13.89 -12.93
CA ASP A 129 15.23 -14.24 -14.36
C ASP A 129 14.95 -15.72 -14.62
N GLU A 130 15.23 -16.61 -13.65
CA GLU A 130 14.86 -18.04 -13.68
C GLU A 130 13.35 -18.31 -13.43
N GLY A 131 12.59 -17.30 -13.03
CA GLY A 131 11.15 -17.43 -12.71
C GLY A 131 10.86 -18.09 -11.36
N ILE A 132 11.88 -18.26 -10.51
CA ILE A 132 11.73 -18.71 -9.13
C ILE A 132 11.09 -17.60 -8.31
N ILE A 133 11.62 -16.38 -8.41
CA ILE A 133 11.00 -15.17 -7.87
C ILE A 133 10.19 -14.50 -8.97
N LYS A 134 8.88 -14.35 -8.74
CA LYS A 134 7.99 -13.60 -9.63
C LYS A 134 8.11 -12.09 -9.45
N SER A 135 8.25 -11.59 -8.23
CA SER A 135 8.29 -10.14 -7.96
C SER A 135 9.13 -9.85 -6.72
N ILE A 136 9.84 -8.71 -6.75
CA ILE A 136 10.67 -8.22 -5.65
C ILE A 136 10.17 -6.83 -5.24
N ILE A 137 9.87 -6.66 -3.96
CA ILE A 137 9.44 -5.41 -3.37
C ILE A 137 10.53 -4.94 -2.41
N PHE A 138 11.17 -3.82 -2.74
CA PHE A 138 12.16 -3.15 -1.91
C PHE A 138 11.48 -2.07 -1.08
N VAL A 139 11.88 -1.90 0.18
CA VAL A 139 11.35 -0.84 1.04
C VAL A 139 12.49 -0.14 1.76
N ASN A 140 12.49 1.20 1.70
CA ASN A 140 13.47 2.02 2.41
C ASN A 140 12.93 3.43 2.72
N ASN A 141 13.70 4.21 3.49
CA ASN A 141 13.38 5.59 3.81
C ASN A 141 13.64 6.56 2.66
N ASP A 142 14.71 6.30 1.91
CA ASP A 142 15.12 7.07 0.74
C ASP A 142 15.64 6.13 -0.35
N TYR A 143 14.96 6.13 -1.49
CA TYR A 143 15.36 5.39 -2.69
C TYR A 143 16.83 5.64 -3.06
N TYR A 144 17.28 6.90 -3.11
CA TYR A 144 18.62 7.23 -3.59
C TYR A 144 19.71 6.85 -2.58
N ALA A 145 19.37 6.79 -1.29
CA ALA A 145 20.29 6.36 -0.24
C ALA A 145 20.51 4.84 -0.23
N SER A 146 19.58 4.06 -0.78
CA SER A 146 19.63 2.58 -0.77
C SER A 146 20.76 1.98 -1.60
N LYS A 147 21.32 2.75 -2.56
CA LYS A 147 22.43 2.34 -3.44
C LYS A 147 22.22 0.95 -4.06
N LEU A 148 21.04 0.72 -4.61
CA LEU A 148 20.75 -0.55 -5.28
C LEU A 148 21.78 -0.80 -6.40
N PRO A 149 22.19 -2.06 -6.61
CA PRO A 149 22.96 -2.45 -7.79
C PRO A 149 22.29 -1.96 -9.07
N LYS A 150 23.10 -1.46 -10.01
CA LYS A 150 22.63 -0.84 -11.27
C LYS A 150 21.67 -1.75 -12.05
N ASP A 151 21.93 -3.05 -12.07
CA ASP A 151 21.09 -4.02 -12.78
C ASP A 151 19.69 -4.15 -12.13
N LEU A 152 19.60 -4.03 -10.79
CA LEU A 152 18.31 -3.98 -10.09
C LEU A 152 17.58 -2.66 -10.34
N GLU A 153 18.29 -1.53 -10.38
CA GLU A 153 17.70 -0.23 -10.72
C GLU A 153 17.12 -0.21 -12.14
N GLU A 154 17.82 -0.83 -13.11
CA GLU A 154 17.34 -0.97 -14.48
C GLU A 154 16.08 -1.84 -14.56
N ARG A 155 16.02 -2.95 -13.79
CA ARG A 155 14.83 -3.81 -13.72
C ARG A 155 13.65 -3.16 -13.00
N LEU A 156 13.90 -2.30 -12.01
CA LEU A 156 12.86 -1.51 -11.37
C LEU A 156 12.13 -0.60 -12.37
N ASN A 157 12.80 -0.15 -13.44
CA ASN A 157 12.20 0.65 -14.52
C ASN A 157 11.38 1.85 -14.02
N GLY A 158 11.81 2.48 -12.93
CA GLY A 158 11.12 3.62 -12.33
C GLY A 158 9.85 3.29 -11.53
N ASN A 159 9.57 2.01 -11.23
CA ASN A 159 8.45 1.58 -10.38
C ASN A 159 8.66 1.92 -8.91
N ILE A 160 8.63 3.22 -8.60
CA ILE A 160 8.84 3.77 -7.27
C ILE A 160 7.51 4.29 -6.72
N ILE A 161 7.05 3.68 -5.63
CA ILE A 161 5.84 4.05 -4.91
C ILE A 161 6.24 4.88 -3.70
N ARG A 162 6.06 6.20 -3.81
CA ARG A 162 6.37 7.12 -2.71
C ARG A 162 5.21 7.22 -1.74
N THR A 163 5.47 6.81 -0.50
CA THR A 163 4.60 7.10 0.63
C THR A 163 4.53 8.60 0.87
N ARG A 164 3.34 9.08 1.25
CA ARG A 164 3.08 10.50 1.45
C ARG A 164 2.84 10.76 2.93
N GLU A 165 3.14 11.97 3.36
CA GLU A 165 2.67 12.44 4.65
C GLU A 165 1.14 12.46 4.66
N LEU A 166 0.56 12.15 5.82
CA LEU A 166 -0.88 12.12 5.97
C LEU A 166 -1.42 13.54 5.83
N SER A 167 -2.53 13.72 5.13
CA SER A 167 -3.19 15.03 5.11
C SER A 167 -3.98 15.23 6.41
N LEU A 168 -4.25 16.47 6.77
CA LEU A 168 -5.07 16.79 7.94
C LEU A 168 -6.49 16.21 7.86
N ASN A 169 -7.06 16.11 6.65
CA ASN A 169 -8.36 15.47 6.44
C ASN A 169 -8.26 13.95 6.56
N ASP A 170 -7.19 13.34 6.04
CA ASP A 170 -6.95 11.91 6.18
C ASP A 170 -6.69 11.51 7.63
N ALA A 171 -6.05 12.38 8.42
CA ALA A 171 -5.87 12.18 9.86
C ALA A 171 -7.20 12.14 10.62
N ILE A 172 -8.14 13.04 10.29
CA ILE A 172 -9.49 13.01 10.85
C ILE A 172 -10.21 11.74 10.43
N LYS A 173 -10.16 11.40 9.14
CA LYS A 173 -10.76 10.18 8.59
C LYS A 173 -10.20 8.93 9.28
N LEU A 174 -8.89 8.88 9.53
CA LEU A 174 -8.21 7.79 10.24
C LEU A 174 -8.80 7.61 11.64
N ILE A 175 -8.81 8.68 12.45
CA ILE A 175 -9.34 8.60 13.82
C ILE A 175 -10.82 8.23 13.82
N ARG A 176 -11.63 8.87 12.98
CA ARG A 176 -13.09 8.61 12.89
C ARG A 176 -13.40 7.19 12.43
N LYS A 177 -12.57 6.59 11.56
CA LYS A 177 -12.73 5.19 11.18
C LYS A 177 -12.53 4.26 12.39
N ARG A 178 -11.61 4.61 13.31
CA ARG A 178 -11.26 3.78 14.46
C ARG A 178 -12.17 3.94 15.68
N ILE A 179 -12.58 5.18 15.98
CA ILE A 179 -13.43 5.46 17.16
C ILE A 179 -14.91 5.62 16.82
N GLY A 180 -15.26 5.63 15.53
CA GLY A 180 -16.61 5.92 15.06
C GLY A 180 -17.05 7.35 15.40
N ASN A 181 -18.30 7.47 15.83
CA ASN A 181 -18.95 8.74 16.17
C ASN A 181 -18.90 9.07 17.67
N ILE A 182 -18.04 8.40 18.44
CA ILE A 182 -17.89 8.68 19.87
C ILE A 182 -17.26 10.07 20.04
N ASP A 183 -17.84 10.89 20.92
CA ASP A 183 -17.38 12.25 21.22
C ASP A 183 -16.19 12.27 22.22
N LEU A 184 -15.24 11.36 22.00
CA LEU A 184 -13.99 11.29 22.76
C LEU A 184 -13.01 12.37 22.28
N LEU A 185 -12.93 12.55 20.97
CA LEU A 185 -12.04 13.50 20.30
C LEU A 185 -12.88 14.33 19.34
N THR A 186 -12.88 15.66 19.50
CA THR A 186 -13.46 16.56 18.49
C THR A 186 -12.51 16.72 17.31
N ASP A 187 -13.02 17.09 16.13
CA ASP A 187 -12.18 17.28 14.94
C ASP A 187 -11.12 18.37 15.14
N SER A 188 -11.38 19.40 15.95
CA SER A 188 -10.39 20.40 16.31
C SER A 188 -9.23 19.80 17.11
N ILE A 189 -9.53 18.96 18.10
CA ILE A 189 -8.54 18.29 18.95
C ILE A 189 -7.69 17.33 18.11
N ILE A 190 -8.32 16.56 17.21
CA ILE A 190 -7.62 15.68 16.27
C ILE A 190 -6.61 16.48 15.43
N LYS A 191 -7.02 17.64 14.90
CA LYS A 191 -6.15 18.53 14.13
C LYS A 191 -4.98 19.06 14.96
N THR A 192 -5.22 19.41 16.23
CA THR A 192 -4.16 19.87 17.14
C THR A 192 -3.13 18.77 17.38
N ILE A 193 -3.57 17.56 17.74
CA ILE A 193 -2.69 16.42 17.99
C ILE A 193 -1.88 16.06 16.73
N PHE A 194 -2.53 16.07 15.57
CA PHE A 194 -1.87 15.80 14.29
C PHE A 194 -0.77 16.80 13.94
N ARG A 195 -1.01 18.10 14.20
CA ARG A 195 0.02 19.14 14.00
C ARG A 195 1.21 18.94 14.94
N ARG A 196 0.95 18.62 16.22
CA ARG A 196 2.01 18.32 17.20
C ARG A 196 2.85 17.12 16.78
N ALA A 197 2.25 16.15 16.11
CA ALA A 197 2.94 14.99 15.56
C ALA A 197 3.76 15.28 14.29
N ASN A 198 3.81 16.53 13.80
CA ASN A 198 4.48 16.92 12.55
C ASN A 198 4.07 16.07 11.36
N SER A 199 2.75 15.82 11.22
CA SER A 199 2.17 15.01 10.15
C SER A 199 2.61 13.54 10.11
N ASN A 200 3.33 13.05 11.12
CA ASN A 200 3.78 11.66 11.18
C ASN A 200 2.67 10.73 11.74
N PRO A 201 2.15 9.77 10.95
CA PRO A 201 1.05 8.90 11.38
C PRO A 201 1.32 8.09 12.65
N ARG A 202 2.54 7.55 12.80
CA ARG A 202 2.91 6.76 13.98
C ARG A 202 2.88 7.61 15.25
N LYS A 203 3.58 8.75 15.24
CA LYS A 203 3.59 9.68 16.38
C LYS A 203 2.19 10.23 16.67
N PHE A 204 1.40 10.49 15.63
CA PHE A 204 0.04 10.97 15.77
C PHE A 204 -0.85 10.00 16.55
N LEU A 205 -0.77 8.71 16.24
CA LEU A 205 -1.52 7.67 16.95
C LEU A 205 -1.00 7.47 18.38
N GLU A 206 0.32 7.50 18.60
CA GLU A 206 0.93 7.45 19.94
C GLU A 206 0.44 8.61 20.81
N TYR A 207 0.45 9.84 20.28
CA TYR A 207 -0.06 11.02 21.00
C TYR A 207 -1.55 10.92 21.29
N ALA A 208 -2.35 10.45 20.33
CA ALA A 208 -3.78 10.23 20.54
C ALA A 208 -4.03 9.21 21.66
N GLU A 209 -3.27 8.13 21.70
CA GLU A 209 -3.32 7.13 22.78
C GLU A 209 -3.00 7.74 24.14
N ASP A 210 -1.86 8.41 24.27
CA ASP A 210 -1.40 8.96 25.53
C ASP A 210 -2.36 10.00 26.10
N ILE A 211 -2.89 10.87 25.23
CA ILE A 211 -3.84 11.91 25.60
C ILE A 211 -5.18 11.30 26.05
N CYS A 212 -5.71 10.32 25.31
CA CYS A 212 -6.98 9.68 25.67
C CYS A 212 -6.85 8.84 26.95
N ARG A 213 -5.72 8.14 27.13
CA ARG A 213 -5.41 7.41 28.35
C ARG A 213 -5.41 8.37 29.55
N PHE A 214 -4.70 9.49 29.44
CA PHE A 214 -4.64 10.49 30.50
C PHE A 214 -6.04 11.05 30.86
N ALA A 215 -6.85 11.41 29.86
CA ALA A 215 -8.20 11.92 30.09
C ALA A 215 -9.07 10.91 30.84
N VAL A 216 -9.08 9.65 30.40
CA VAL A 216 -9.85 8.57 31.04
C VAL A 216 -9.35 8.25 32.46
N ASP A 217 -8.04 8.37 32.72
CA ASP A 217 -7.47 8.13 34.05
C ASP A 217 -7.88 9.20 35.08
N ILE A 218 -8.22 10.41 34.63
CA ILE A 218 -8.79 11.47 35.47
C ILE A 218 -10.32 11.54 35.41
N GLU A 219 -10.96 10.49 34.88
CA GLU A 219 -12.42 10.37 34.72
C GLU A 219 -13.04 11.45 33.81
N ASP A 220 -12.26 12.03 32.89
CA ASP A 220 -12.75 12.90 31.82
C ASP A 220 -12.87 12.11 30.51
N TYR A 221 -14.10 11.91 30.05
CA TYR A 221 -14.40 11.12 28.85
C TYR A 221 -14.40 11.95 27.55
N THR A 222 -14.06 13.24 27.63
CA THR A 222 -13.93 14.11 26.45
C THR A 222 -12.57 14.79 26.45
N VAL A 223 -11.80 14.59 25.39
CA VAL A 223 -10.47 15.18 25.30
C VAL A 223 -10.56 16.67 24.98
N THR A 224 -9.91 17.48 25.81
CA THR A 224 -9.79 18.94 25.66
C THR A 224 -8.32 19.36 25.46
N GLU A 225 -8.09 20.64 25.14
CA GLU A 225 -6.74 21.22 25.01
C GLU A 225 -5.92 21.08 26.31
N PHE A 226 -6.58 21.05 27.47
CA PHE A 226 -5.91 20.84 28.76
C PHE A 226 -5.16 19.49 28.80
N HIS A 227 -5.76 18.42 28.29
CA HIS A 227 -5.13 17.10 28.24
C HIS A 227 -3.91 17.10 27.31
N ILE A 228 -4.02 17.77 26.16
CA ILE A 228 -2.91 17.91 25.20
C ILE A 228 -1.74 18.63 25.87
N GLU A 229 -1.97 19.77 26.51
CA GLU A 229 -0.93 20.54 27.18
C GLU A 229 -0.28 19.76 28.34
N LYS A 230 -1.07 18.97 29.07
CA LYS A 230 -0.58 18.19 30.20
C LYS A 230 0.32 17.03 29.77
N VAL A 231 -0.02 16.36 28.66
CA VAL A 231 0.70 15.19 28.16
C VAL A 231 1.88 15.58 27.26
N LEU A 232 1.68 16.52 26.33
CA LEU A 232 2.68 16.90 25.33
C LEU A 232 3.43 18.19 25.68
N GLY A 233 3.05 18.86 26.76
CA GLY A 233 3.58 20.18 27.12
C GLY A 233 2.94 21.33 26.33
N LYS A 234 3.16 22.55 26.83
CA LYS A 234 2.75 23.76 26.11
C LYS A 234 3.59 23.90 24.85
N GLU A 235 2.94 24.26 23.75
CA GLU A 235 3.69 24.62 22.54
C GLU A 235 4.49 25.87 22.85
N ASP A 236 5.79 25.82 22.64
CA ASP A 236 6.57 27.05 22.53
C ASP A 236 6.14 27.74 21.23
N ILE A 237 5.10 28.56 21.29
CA ILE A 237 4.57 29.38 20.18
C ILE A 237 5.64 30.40 19.66
N THR A 238 6.87 30.34 20.17
CA THR A 238 7.98 31.22 19.82
C THR A 238 8.51 31.01 18.39
N THR A 239 8.09 29.98 17.66
CA THR A 239 8.54 29.76 16.28
C THR A 239 7.71 30.51 15.25
N LYS A 240 8.13 31.77 15.03
CA LYS A 240 8.17 32.46 13.74
C LYS A 240 6.97 32.22 12.83
N LYS A 241 5.88 32.94 13.09
CA LYS A 241 4.94 33.34 12.02
C LYS A 241 5.80 34.03 10.93
N LYS A 242 6.24 33.29 9.91
CA LYS A 242 6.76 33.86 8.66
C LYS A 242 5.56 34.61 8.08
N VAL A 243 5.38 35.84 8.53
CA VAL A 243 4.50 36.80 7.88
C VAL A 243 5.13 37.01 6.53
N THR A 244 4.71 36.20 5.55
CA THR A 244 4.80 36.53 4.15
C THR A 244 4.05 37.85 4.04
N LYS A 245 4.79 38.97 4.16
CA LYS A 245 4.29 40.30 3.86
C LYS A 245 3.79 40.22 2.43
N LYS A 246 2.48 40.01 2.29
CA LYS A 246 1.76 40.08 1.03
C LYS A 246 2.03 41.49 0.53
N LYS A 247 3.01 41.64 -0.37
CA LYS A 247 3.27 42.91 -1.05
C LYS A 247 1.93 43.30 -1.66
N VAL A 248 1.29 44.30 -1.06
CA VAL A 248 0.11 44.93 -1.62
C VAL A 248 0.57 45.47 -2.96
N ALA A 249 0.19 44.79 -4.03
CA ALA A 249 0.43 45.23 -5.38
C ALA A 249 -0.25 46.60 -5.52
N LYS A 250 0.57 47.65 -5.54
CA LYS A 250 0.15 49.01 -5.83
C LYS A 250 -0.48 48.97 -7.22
N LYS A 251 -1.80 49.14 -7.32
CA LYS A 251 -2.53 49.30 -8.58
C LYS A 251 -1.88 50.43 -9.37
N VAL A 252 -1.01 50.10 -10.33
CA VAL A 252 -0.54 51.04 -11.34
C VAL A 252 -1.68 51.17 -12.36
N LYS A 253 -2.18 52.40 -12.55
CA LYS A 253 -3.18 52.72 -13.56
C LYS A 253 -2.62 52.44 -14.97
N PRO A 254 -3.43 51.91 -15.91
CA PRO A 254 -2.98 51.74 -17.28
C PRO A 254 -2.86 53.11 -17.96
N VAL A 255 -1.64 53.50 -18.31
CA VAL A 255 -1.40 54.63 -19.20
C VAL A 255 -1.51 54.12 -20.63
N VAL A 256 -2.58 54.55 -21.29
CA VAL A 256 -2.82 54.41 -22.73
C VAL A 256 -1.87 55.35 -23.47
N VAL A 257 -0.93 54.83 -24.26
CA VAL A 257 -0.28 55.60 -25.33
C VAL A 257 -0.29 54.81 -26.63
N LYS A 258 -0.72 55.51 -27.67
CA LYS A 258 -1.08 55.06 -29.01
C LYS A 258 0.14 54.73 -29.88
N LYS A 259 -0.12 53.87 -30.88
CA LYS A 259 0.63 53.61 -32.13
C LYS A 259 1.30 54.87 -32.71
N ASN A 260 2.49 54.73 -33.33
CA ASN A 260 2.62 54.70 -34.81
C ASN A 260 4.08 54.72 -35.35
N VAL A 261 4.23 54.17 -36.58
CA VAL A 261 5.24 54.46 -37.64
C VAL A 261 6.52 53.58 -37.75
N LYS A 262 6.46 52.63 -38.70
CA LYS A 262 7.55 52.12 -39.61
C LYS A 262 7.97 53.23 -40.62
N PRO A 263 8.95 53.06 -41.53
CA PRO A 263 10.21 52.28 -41.55
C PRO A 263 11.40 53.15 -42.07
N LYS A 264 12.63 52.62 -42.15
CA LYS A 264 13.55 52.89 -43.29
C LYS A 264 14.81 52.02 -43.29
N ALA A 265 15.12 51.54 -44.50
CA ALA A 265 16.30 50.78 -44.89
C ALA A 265 17.46 51.71 -45.32
N LYS A 266 18.70 51.19 -45.26
CA LYS A 266 19.88 51.43 -46.15
C LYS A 266 21.07 50.65 -45.57
N LYS A 267 21.56 49.54 -46.17
CA LYS A 267 22.56 49.42 -47.26
C LYS A 267 23.84 50.27 -47.07
N VAL A 268 25.02 49.63 -46.98
CA VAL A 268 26.15 49.65 -47.96
C VAL A 268 27.55 49.39 -47.33
N ALA A 269 28.31 48.47 -47.96
CA ALA A 269 29.78 48.30 -48.18
C ALA A 269 30.76 48.09 -46.99
N LYS A 270 31.49 46.95 -46.90
CA LYS A 270 32.69 46.42 -47.63
C LYS A 270 34.06 46.95 -47.15
N LYS A 271 34.89 46.04 -46.58
CA LYS A 271 36.31 45.73 -46.93
C LYS A 271 36.80 44.60 -46.00
N LYS A 272 37.08 43.37 -46.45
CA LYS A 272 38.28 42.80 -47.15
C LYS A 272 39.57 42.74 -46.29
N THR A 273 39.90 41.53 -45.82
CA THR A 273 41.23 40.85 -45.76
C THR A 273 41.01 39.44 -45.16
N VAL A 274 41.02 38.33 -45.94
CA VAL A 274 42.15 37.41 -46.27
C VAL A 274 43.09 37.22 -45.07
N THR A 275 43.19 36.04 -44.44
CA THR A 275 44.12 34.91 -44.76
C THR A 275 43.73 33.74 -43.80
N LYS A 276 43.31 32.54 -44.28
CA LYS A 276 44.08 31.25 -44.34
C LYS A 276 44.49 30.75 -42.91
N VAL A 277 44.26 29.54 -42.38
CA VAL A 277 44.13 28.14 -42.85
C VAL A 277 43.61 27.27 -41.67
N GLU A 278 42.82 26.23 -41.97
CA GLU A 278 42.58 24.93 -41.26
C GLU A 278 42.20 24.84 -39.75
N LYS A 279 40.99 24.33 -39.46
CA LYS A 279 40.72 22.89 -39.18
C LYS A 279 39.24 22.66 -38.79
N THR A 280 38.56 21.88 -39.65
CA THR A 280 37.52 20.83 -39.43
C THR A 280 36.85 20.80 -38.05
N GLU A 281 35.64 21.35 -37.91
CA GLU A 281 34.30 20.70 -38.02
C GLU A 281 33.92 19.75 -36.87
N ILE A 282 33.11 20.29 -35.94
CA ILE A 282 32.11 19.54 -35.18
C ILE A 282 30.77 20.22 -35.45
N LYS A 283 29.87 19.55 -36.18
CA LYS A 283 28.49 19.98 -36.38
C LYS A 283 27.70 19.75 -35.09
N LYS A 284 27.18 20.83 -34.49
CA LYS A 284 26.04 20.79 -33.58
C LYS A 284 24.84 21.34 -34.33
N GLU A 285 23.89 20.45 -34.64
CA GLU A 285 22.57 20.83 -35.13
C GLU A 285 21.76 21.42 -33.98
N THR A 286 21.35 22.67 -34.14
CA THR A 286 20.37 23.35 -33.29
C THR A 286 18.96 23.06 -33.81
N LEU A 287 18.13 22.42 -32.98
CA LEU A 287 16.70 22.22 -33.19
C LEU A 287 15.98 23.58 -33.17
N ASN A 288 15.23 23.87 -34.22
CA ASN A 288 14.28 24.99 -34.27
C ASN A 288 12.96 24.56 -33.62
N GLU A 289 12.52 25.30 -32.61
CA GLU A 289 11.15 25.24 -32.07
C GLU A 289 10.15 25.80 -33.10
N VAL A 290 9.29 24.93 -33.62
CA VAL A 290 8.05 25.31 -34.29
C VAL A 290 6.96 25.39 -33.21
N LYS A 291 6.47 26.60 -32.92
CA LYS A 291 5.26 26.80 -32.11
C LYS A 291 4.05 26.78 -33.03
N GLU A 292 3.41 25.63 -33.09
CA GLU A 292 2.11 25.46 -33.75
C GLU A 292 1.00 25.62 -32.71
N ASN A 293 0.13 26.62 -32.91
CA ASN A 293 -1.05 26.85 -32.11
C ASN A 293 -2.14 25.87 -32.52
N VAL A 294 -2.34 24.81 -31.74
CA VAL A 294 -3.51 23.92 -31.88
C VAL A 294 -4.62 24.44 -30.96
N VAL A 295 -5.68 24.95 -31.59
CA VAL A 295 -6.97 25.23 -30.94
C VAL A 295 -7.70 23.89 -30.82
N ILE A 296 -7.86 23.39 -29.59
CA ILE A 296 -8.66 22.20 -29.30
C ILE A 296 -10.06 22.68 -28.92
N GLU A 297 -11.01 22.52 -29.84
CA GLU A 297 -12.44 22.54 -29.52
C GLU A 297 -12.77 21.29 -28.71
N LYS A 298 -13.33 21.49 -27.51
CA LYS A 298 -13.85 20.40 -26.67
C LYS A 298 -15.27 20.08 -27.13
N GLU A 299 -15.42 19.08 -28.00
CA GLU A 299 -16.70 18.38 -28.13
C GLU A 299 -16.95 17.54 -26.87
N THR A 300 -18.10 17.76 -26.26
CA THR A 300 -18.59 16.98 -25.12
C THR A 300 -19.35 15.79 -25.69
N ILE A 301 -18.74 14.61 -25.65
CA ILE A 301 -19.41 13.35 -26.02
C ILE A 301 -20.05 12.78 -24.75
N GLU A 302 -21.37 12.82 -24.69
CA GLU A 302 -22.13 12.08 -23.68
C GLU A 302 -22.08 10.58 -24.00
N PRO A 303 -21.75 9.70 -23.04
CA PRO A 303 -21.76 8.26 -23.27
C PRO A 303 -23.21 7.77 -23.38
N LYS A 304 -23.58 7.26 -24.56
CA LYS A 304 -24.75 6.40 -24.73
C LYS A 304 -24.51 5.08 -24.01
N VAL A 305 -25.26 4.86 -22.93
CA VAL A 305 -25.38 3.56 -22.28
C VAL A 305 -26.30 2.70 -23.14
N GLU A 306 -25.73 1.78 -23.91
CA GLU A 306 -26.49 0.67 -24.51
C GLU A 306 -26.70 -0.40 -23.43
N SER A 307 -27.94 -0.56 -23.00
CA SER A 307 -28.36 -1.68 -22.16
C SER A 307 -28.26 -2.97 -22.96
N VAL A 308 -27.30 -3.83 -22.60
CA VAL A 308 -27.24 -5.21 -23.10
C VAL A 308 -28.33 -6.00 -22.38
N SER A 309 -29.29 -6.54 -23.14
CA SER A 309 -30.34 -7.41 -22.60
C SER A 309 -29.73 -8.73 -22.12
N GLU A 310 -30.24 -9.25 -20.99
CA GLU A 310 -29.79 -10.50 -20.34
C GLU A 310 -29.83 -11.72 -21.29
N GLU A 311 -30.66 -11.67 -22.34
CA GLU A 311 -30.78 -12.73 -23.35
C GLU A 311 -29.49 -12.96 -24.16
N LYS A 312 -28.66 -11.92 -24.41
CA LYS A 312 -27.38 -12.09 -25.13
C LYS A 312 -26.26 -12.70 -24.28
N VAL A 313 -26.42 -12.69 -22.96
CA VAL A 313 -25.43 -13.28 -22.03
C VAL A 313 -25.68 -14.80 -21.90
N ILE A 314 -26.94 -15.23 -21.98
CA ILE A 314 -27.33 -16.65 -21.91
C ILE A 314 -26.87 -17.41 -23.17
N GLU A 315 -27.02 -16.81 -24.36
CA GLU A 315 -26.63 -17.45 -25.63
C GLU A 315 -25.11 -17.70 -25.72
N LYS A 316 -24.31 -16.83 -25.11
CA LYS A 316 -22.84 -16.97 -25.07
C LYS A 316 -22.38 -18.03 -24.04
N PHE A 317 -23.18 -18.27 -23.00
CA PHE A 317 -22.91 -19.31 -21.99
C PHE A 317 -23.27 -20.72 -22.49
N GLU A 318 -24.34 -20.87 -23.26
CA GLU A 318 -24.71 -22.17 -23.85
C GLU A 318 -23.74 -22.61 -24.95
N THR A 319 -23.20 -21.66 -25.72
CA THR A 319 -22.17 -21.95 -26.74
C THR A 319 -20.87 -22.50 -26.13
N ILE A 320 -20.49 -22.06 -24.93
CA ILE A 320 -19.28 -22.54 -24.22
C ILE A 320 -19.53 -23.91 -23.58
N LYS A 321 -20.77 -24.19 -23.17
CA LYS A 321 -21.15 -25.49 -22.58
C LYS A 321 -21.14 -26.62 -23.62
N ASN A 322 -21.54 -26.31 -24.85
CA ASN A 322 -21.57 -27.28 -25.96
C ASN A 322 -20.21 -27.48 -26.65
N GLN A 323 -19.21 -26.63 -26.41
CA GLN A 323 -17.84 -26.85 -26.91
C GLN A 323 -16.98 -27.76 -26.02
N LYS A 324 -17.48 -28.19 -24.84
CA LYS A 324 -16.75 -29.08 -23.91
C LYS A 324 -17.23 -30.54 -23.93
N SER A 325 -18.19 -30.91 -24.78
CA SER A 325 -18.71 -32.29 -24.83
C SER A 325 -18.04 -33.20 -25.86
N ASP A 326 -17.22 -32.67 -26.77
CA ASP A 326 -16.82 -33.41 -27.99
C ASP A 326 -15.34 -33.84 -28.05
N ASP A 327 -14.53 -33.55 -27.03
CA ASP A 327 -13.16 -34.08 -26.93
C ASP A 327 -13.09 -35.26 -25.95
N LYS A 328 -13.44 -36.44 -26.46
CA LYS A 328 -13.07 -37.75 -25.91
C LYS A 328 -12.39 -38.59 -26.99
N SER A 329 -11.06 -38.52 -27.04
CA SER A 329 -10.24 -39.58 -27.61
C SER A 329 -9.32 -40.15 -26.53
N ALA A 330 -9.29 -41.47 -26.49
CA ALA A 330 -8.75 -42.34 -25.46
C ALA A 330 -7.23 -42.51 -25.50
N GLU A 331 -6.69 -42.93 -24.34
CA GLU A 331 -5.36 -43.48 -23.99
C GLU A 331 -4.85 -42.73 -22.74
N SER A 332 -4.42 -43.32 -21.62
CA SER A 332 -4.17 -44.70 -21.19
C SER A 332 -4.09 -44.69 -19.65
N GLU A 333 -4.63 -45.74 -19.03
CA GLU A 333 -4.10 -46.44 -17.84
C GLU A 333 -3.83 -45.69 -16.52
N ASP A 334 -4.44 -46.26 -15.47
CA ASP A 334 -3.88 -46.47 -14.14
C ASP A 334 -3.19 -45.29 -13.44
N GLU A 335 -3.98 -44.38 -12.91
CA GLU A 335 -3.70 -43.67 -11.65
C GLU A 335 -4.99 -42.92 -11.24
N PHE A 336 -5.20 -42.69 -9.93
CA PHE A 336 -6.41 -42.15 -9.30
C PHE A 336 -7.44 -43.15 -8.76
N SER A 337 -6.97 -44.02 -7.87
CA SER A 337 -7.78 -44.57 -6.78
C SER A 337 -7.44 -43.88 -5.45
N PHE A 338 -7.58 -42.55 -5.34
CA PHE A 338 -7.58 -41.87 -4.04
C PHE A 338 -8.34 -40.55 -4.20
N LEU A 339 -9.26 -40.26 -3.28
CA LEU A 339 -10.29 -39.19 -3.27
C LEU A 339 -11.68 -39.64 -3.74
N LYS A 340 -12.26 -40.58 -3.00
CA LYS A 340 -13.65 -40.45 -2.55
C LYS A 340 -13.57 -40.42 -1.03
N ASP A 341 -13.87 -39.28 -0.44
CA ASP A 341 -14.78 -39.15 0.70
C ASP A 341 -14.97 -37.66 1.05
N GLU A 342 -16.24 -37.34 1.32
CA GLU A 342 -16.78 -36.15 2.00
C GLU A 342 -16.72 -34.75 1.31
N ILE A 343 -17.79 -34.44 0.59
CA ILE A 343 -18.39 -33.10 0.56
C ILE A 343 -19.83 -33.26 1.03
N GLU A 344 -20.11 -32.91 2.29
CA GLU A 344 -21.48 -32.64 2.74
C GLU A 344 -21.85 -31.21 2.37
N VAL A 345 -22.83 -31.11 1.48
CA VAL A 345 -23.54 -29.89 1.12
C VAL A 345 -24.65 -29.68 2.15
N ILE A 346 -24.54 -28.64 2.99
CA ILE A 346 -25.67 -28.22 3.82
C ILE A 346 -26.58 -27.33 2.95
N ASN A 347 -27.73 -27.90 2.58
CA ASN A 347 -28.89 -27.15 2.11
C ASN A 347 -29.53 -26.43 3.30
N LEU A 348 -29.72 -25.12 3.17
CA LEU A 348 -30.52 -24.30 4.07
C LEU A 348 -31.82 -23.97 3.34
N ASP A 349 -32.85 -24.77 3.58
CA ASP A 349 -34.25 -24.42 3.40
C ASP A 349 -35.08 -25.42 4.22
N ASP A 350 -35.60 -24.96 5.35
CA ASP A 350 -36.86 -25.40 5.99
C ASP A 350 -36.98 -24.72 7.36
N VAL A 351 -37.65 -23.56 7.38
CA VAL A 351 -38.17 -22.94 8.60
C VAL A 351 -39.65 -23.28 8.68
N GLU A 352 -39.97 -24.35 9.40
CA GLU A 352 -41.34 -24.62 9.86
C GLU A 352 -41.65 -23.80 11.12
N GLU A 353 -42.77 -23.08 11.04
CA GLU A 353 -43.48 -22.51 12.18
C GLU A 353 -43.94 -23.62 13.13
N LEU A 354 -43.59 -23.52 14.42
CA LEU A 354 -44.43 -24.07 15.48
C LEU A 354 -44.58 -23.09 16.63
N SER A 355 -45.84 -22.95 17.02
CA SER A 355 -46.38 -22.05 18.02
C SER A 355 -46.63 -22.79 19.34
N ILE A 356 -46.84 -21.99 20.41
CA ILE A 356 -47.62 -22.25 21.64
C ILE A 356 -46.86 -22.51 22.98
N ASP A 357 -47.16 -21.56 23.88
CA ASP A 357 -47.35 -21.53 25.35
C ASP A 357 -46.29 -21.85 26.43
N LYS A 358 -46.05 -20.77 27.20
CA LYS A 358 -46.14 -20.57 28.66
C LYS A 358 -45.84 -21.72 29.65
N LYS A 359 -44.94 -21.33 30.57
CA LYS A 359 -44.78 -21.72 31.98
C LYS A 359 -44.25 -23.14 32.26
N THR A 360 -42.95 -23.21 32.56
CA THR A 360 -42.47 -23.80 33.83
C THR A 360 -41.01 -23.42 34.10
N LYS A 361 -40.72 -22.97 35.33
CA LYS A 361 -39.36 -22.78 35.84
C LYS A 361 -38.77 -24.16 36.15
N VAL A 362 -37.73 -24.57 35.44
CA VAL A 362 -36.86 -25.69 35.82
C VAL A 362 -35.41 -25.24 35.68
N LYS A 363 -34.66 -25.29 36.77
CA LYS A 363 -33.20 -25.08 36.79
C LYS A 363 -32.51 -26.23 36.05
N PRO A 364 -31.62 -26.00 35.08
CA PRO A 364 -30.83 -27.08 34.52
C PRO A 364 -29.66 -27.43 35.46
N LYS A 365 -29.54 -28.73 35.76
CA LYS A 365 -28.31 -29.33 36.30
C LYS A 365 -27.29 -29.41 35.17
N ALA A 366 -26.08 -28.91 35.41
CA ALA A 366 -24.95 -29.05 34.50
C ALA A 366 -24.60 -30.53 34.32
N LYS A 367 -24.59 -31.00 33.06
CA LYS A 367 -23.92 -32.24 32.66
C LYS A 367 -22.49 -31.88 32.26
N LYS A 368 -21.51 -32.65 32.76
CA LYS A 368 -20.13 -32.65 32.30
C LYS A 368 -20.11 -32.97 30.80
N SER A 369 -19.49 -32.10 30.00
CA SER A 369 -19.09 -32.40 28.64
C SER A 369 -17.80 -33.23 28.67
N GLU A 370 -17.78 -34.32 27.93
CA GLU A 370 -16.60 -35.11 27.63
C GLU A 370 -15.66 -34.28 26.73
N ASN A 371 -14.37 -34.27 27.06
CA ASN A 371 -13.33 -33.69 26.22
C ASN A 371 -13.18 -34.56 24.97
N ILE A 372 -13.56 -34.04 23.81
CA ILE A 372 -13.09 -34.53 22.52
C ILE A 372 -11.81 -33.74 22.23
N GLU A 373 -10.66 -34.39 22.40
CA GLU A 373 -9.38 -33.89 21.87
C GLU A 373 -9.44 -34.02 20.35
N GLU A 374 -9.83 -32.95 19.69
CA GLU A 374 -9.63 -32.79 18.26
C GLU A 374 -8.17 -32.36 18.04
N THR A 375 -7.32 -33.32 17.68
CA THR A 375 -5.95 -33.05 17.24
C THR A 375 -6.00 -32.39 15.87
N VAL A 376 -5.94 -31.06 15.87
CA VAL A 376 -5.69 -30.27 14.65
C VAL A 376 -4.21 -30.35 14.33
N GLU A 377 -3.85 -30.86 13.15
CA GLU A 377 -2.47 -30.84 12.65
C GLU A 377 -2.00 -29.39 12.51
N GLU A 378 -0.98 -29.02 13.30
CA GLU A 378 -0.25 -27.76 13.20
C GLU A 378 0.52 -27.70 11.87
N TYR A 379 0.03 -26.92 10.90
CA TYR A 379 0.77 -26.61 9.69
C TYR A 379 1.74 -25.45 9.94
N GLN A 380 3.03 -25.74 9.97
CA GLN A 380 4.09 -24.72 9.93
C GLN A 380 3.97 -23.89 8.64
N VAL A 381 3.49 -22.65 8.78
CA VAL A 381 3.87 -21.58 7.87
C VAL A 381 5.32 -21.25 8.22
N ALA A 382 6.24 -21.25 7.26
CA ALA A 382 7.55 -20.63 7.44
C ALA A 382 7.39 -19.09 7.46
N VAL A 383 6.56 -18.58 8.36
CA VAL A 383 6.79 -17.29 8.98
C VAL A 383 7.89 -17.59 9.97
N TYR A 384 9.13 -17.19 9.69
CA TYR A 384 10.09 -17.03 10.79
C TYR A 384 9.42 -16.08 11.77
N ASP A 385 9.06 -16.50 12.98
CA ASP A 385 8.29 -15.70 13.94
C ASP A 385 8.74 -14.23 13.92
N ILE A 386 7.85 -13.33 13.50
CA ILE A 386 8.16 -11.89 13.32
C ILE A 386 7.65 -11.05 14.49
N PHE A 387 7.02 -11.65 15.50
CA PHE A 387 6.52 -10.87 16.63
C PHE A 387 6.72 -11.66 17.92
N ASP A 388 7.96 -11.73 18.39
CA ASP A 388 8.20 -11.89 19.82
C ASP A 388 7.61 -10.67 20.55
N GLU A 389 6.94 -10.96 21.65
CA GLU A 389 6.34 -10.00 22.57
C GLU A 389 7.43 -9.15 23.23
N GLU A 390 7.53 -7.89 22.83
CA GLU A 390 7.97 -6.79 23.72
C GLU A 390 6.88 -5.71 23.82
#